data_AF-A0A847C2E1-F1
#
_entry.id   AF-A0A847C2E1-F1
#
_cell.length_a   1.000
_cell.length_b   1.000
_cell.length_c   1.000
_cell.angle_alpha   90.00
_cell.angle_beta   90.00
_cell.angle_gamma   90.00
#
_symmetry.space_group_name_H-M   'P 1'
#
loop_
_entity.id
_entity.type
_entity.pdbx_description
1 polymer ?
#
loop_
_entity_poly.entity_id
_entity_poly.type
_entity_poly.pdbx_seq_one_letter_code
_entity_poly.pdbx_strand_id
1 'polypeptide(L)'
;LGDYLERVLTLTPQSQKELPASINILKVRDEEIPPEVAGLIAPYREPARLLGQRAAEMHLALASGTDKADFTPEAMSPFSQRSLYQSMRNLTIGAFQALRRRVRMLPEGIQEEARRILDRYSEIMERFSFVKERRMTARTIRCHGDFHLGQVLHTGKDFIVIDFEGEPSRTLGERRAKRSPLTDVASMIRSFSYAAHNALLQHATIRSEDVAILEPWTEVWYKFVSAVFLRSYLETAGKASFVPQDKEELGIFLEAFLLEKAIYELGYELNNRPDWTIIPLRGIENILDDFYHSSDE
;
A
#
# COMPACT_ATOMS: atom_id res chain seq x y z
N LEU A 1 13.00 11.04 -7.28
CA LEU A 1 13.19 10.72 -5.84
C LEU A 1 14.56 11.13 -5.34
N GLY A 2 15.63 11.02 -6.13
CA GLY A 2 16.95 11.59 -5.78
C GLY A 2 16.89 13.03 -5.31
N ASP A 3 16.31 13.92 -6.11
CA ASP A 3 16.10 15.33 -5.76
C ASP A 3 15.32 15.53 -4.46
N TYR A 4 14.41 14.62 -4.11
CA TYR A 4 13.68 14.70 -2.83
C TYR A 4 14.62 14.44 -1.65
N LEU A 5 15.42 13.39 -1.73
CA LEU A 5 16.39 13.02 -0.70
C LEU A 5 17.47 14.09 -0.54
N GLU A 6 17.99 14.62 -1.65
CA GLU A 6 18.96 15.72 -1.61
C GLU A 6 18.37 16.97 -0.93
N ARG A 7 17.11 17.31 -1.23
CA ARG A 7 16.44 18.44 -0.57
C ARG A 7 16.23 18.22 0.92
N VAL A 8 15.96 16.99 1.37
CA VAL A 8 15.90 16.65 2.81
C VAL A 8 17.24 16.93 3.49
N LEU A 9 18.36 16.62 2.85
CA LEU A 9 19.69 16.92 3.39
C LEU A 9 19.98 18.42 3.48
N THR A 10 19.30 19.26 2.68
CA THR A 10 19.42 20.73 2.77
C THR A 10 18.58 21.36 3.88
N LEU A 11 17.71 20.59 4.53
CA LEU A 11 16.94 21.07 5.68
C LEU A 11 17.86 21.40 6.86
N THR A 12 17.39 22.27 7.76
CA THR A 12 18.14 22.55 8.99
C THR A 12 18.21 21.28 9.86
N PRO A 13 19.26 21.09 10.70
CA PRO A 13 19.34 19.93 11.60
C PRO A 13 18.14 19.79 12.54
N GLN A 14 17.46 20.90 12.85
CA GLN A 14 16.23 20.89 13.63
C GLN A 14 15.07 20.33 12.79
N SER A 15 14.85 20.89 11.60
CA SER A 15 13.79 20.44 10.68
C SER A 15 13.96 18.97 10.28
N GLN A 16 15.19 18.48 10.13
CA GLN A 16 15.46 17.06 9.82
C GLN A 16 14.95 16.10 10.92
N LYS A 17 14.90 16.57 12.18
CA LYS A 17 14.42 15.80 13.34
C LYS A 17 12.94 15.98 13.61
N GLU A 18 12.35 17.06 13.12
CA GLU A 18 10.92 17.37 13.24
C GLU A 18 10.11 16.62 12.18
N LEU A 19 10.06 15.31 12.33
CA LEU A 19 9.16 14.48 11.53
C LEU A 19 7.71 14.76 11.95
N PRO A 20 6.75 14.78 11.00
CA PRO A 20 5.35 14.75 11.34
C PRO A 20 5.06 13.54 12.26
N ALA A 21 4.18 13.72 13.25
CA ALA A 21 3.67 12.60 14.05
C ALA A 21 3.04 11.52 13.15
N SER A 22 2.87 10.29 13.67
CA SER A 22 2.35 9.12 12.94
C SER A 22 1.38 9.49 11.81
N ILE A 23 1.80 9.24 10.57
CA ILE A 23 1.14 9.73 9.35
C ILE A 23 0.16 8.65 8.87
N ASN A 24 -1.02 8.57 9.46
CA ASN A 24 -2.06 7.70 8.94
C ASN A 24 -2.56 8.24 7.58
N ILE A 25 -2.37 7.47 6.50
CA ILE A 25 -2.74 7.85 5.12
C ILE A 25 -4.22 8.25 5.00
N LEU A 26 -5.14 7.58 5.73
CA LEU A 26 -6.56 7.92 5.72
C LEU A 26 -6.86 9.25 6.42
N LYS A 27 -6.10 9.56 7.47
CA LYS A 27 -6.24 10.80 8.23
C LYS A 27 -5.67 11.98 7.45
N VAL A 28 -4.40 11.90 7.05
CA VAL A 28 -3.71 13.04 6.39
C VAL A 28 -4.21 13.32 4.97
N ARG A 29 -4.99 12.40 4.38
CA ARG A 29 -5.72 12.62 3.13
C ARG A 29 -6.72 13.78 3.24
N ASP A 30 -7.36 13.91 4.40
CA ASP A 30 -8.43 14.89 4.64
C ASP A 30 -7.87 16.18 5.29
N GLU A 31 -6.59 16.23 5.63
CA GLU A 31 -5.92 17.35 6.32
C GLU A 31 -5.05 18.19 5.38
N GLU A 32 -4.68 19.40 5.81
CA GLU A 32 -3.67 20.20 5.12
C GLU A 32 -2.27 19.61 5.32
N ILE A 33 -1.54 19.45 4.22
CA ILE A 33 -0.15 18.98 4.26
C ILE A 33 0.73 20.06 4.91
N PRO A 34 1.53 19.73 5.94
CA PRO A 34 2.42 20.69 6.58
C PRO A 34 3.28 21.44 5.55
N PRO A 35 3.45 22.77 5.65
CA PRO A 35 4.09 23.57 4.60
C PRO A 35 5.48 23.08 4.18
N GLU A 36 6.27 22.59 5.14
CA GLU A 36 7.61 22.03 4.89
C GLU A 36 7.54 20.78 4.02
N VAL A 37 6.67 19.84 4.39
CA VAL A 37 6.43 18.62 3.61
C VAL A 37 5.85 18.97 2.24
N ALA A 38 4.88 19.89 2.19
CA ALA A 38 4.24 20.34 0.95
C ALA A 38 5.27 20.89 -0.05
N GLY A 39 6.27 21.63 0.43
CA GLY A 39 7.39 22.10 -0.37
C GLY A 39 8.25 20.94 -0.90
N LEU A 40 8.60 19.97 -0.04
CA LEU A 40 9.43 18.82 -0.43
C LEU A 40 8.74 17.93 -1.47
N ILE A 41 7.45 17.62 -1.28
CA ILE A 41 6.70 16.74 -2.18
C ILE A 41 6.06 17.46 -3.36
N ALA A 42 6.22 18.79 -3.49
CA ALA A 42 5.57 19.59 -4.52
C ALA A 42 5.66 19.00 -5.95
N PRO A 43 6.80 18.47 -6.43
CA PRO A 43 6.91 17.87 -7.76
C PRO A 43 6.06 16.61 -7.97
N TYR A 44 5.64 15.95 -6.88
CA TYR A 44 4.93 14.67 -6.92
C TYR A 44 3.42 14.81 -6.71
N ARG A 45 2.95 15.97 -6.24
CA ARG A 45 1.52 16.18 -5.92
C ARG A 45 0.62 16.02 -7.13
N GLU A 46 0.92 16.72 -8.22
CA GLU A 46 0.09 16.67 -9.43
C GLU A 46 0.15 15.30 -10.13
N PRO A 47 1.33 14.66 -10.30
CA PRO A 47 1.40 13.29 -10.80
C PRO A 47 0.63 12.28 -9.92
N ALA A 48 0.74 12.37 -8.59
CA ALA A 48 0.02 11.47 -7.68
C ALA A 48 -1.50 11.67 -7.76
N ARG A 49 -1.94 12.94 -7.82
CA ARG A 49 -3.35 13.29 -8.02
C ARG A 49 -3.87 12.72 -9.33
N LEU A 50 -3.18 12.97 -10.44
CA LEU A 50 -3.58 12.49 -11.76
C LEU A 50 -3.60 10.95 -11.84
N LEU A 51 -2.61 10.28 -11.23
CA LEU A 51 -2.59 8.83 -11.15
C LEU A 51 -3.78 8.28 -10.33
N GLY A 52 -4.16 8.94 -9.23
CA GLY A 52 -5.35 8.61 -8.45
C GLY A 52 -6.64 8.76 -9.25
N GLN A 53 -6.75 9.85 -10.01
CA GLN A 53 -7.85 10.07 -10.93
C GLN A 53 -7.93 8.97 -12.00
N ARG A 54 -6.83 8.64 -12.69
CA ARG A 54 -6.82 7.61 -13.74
C ARG A 54 -7.11 6.21 -13.20
N ALA A 55 -6.63 5.88 -12.00
CA ALA A 55 -6.97 4.63 -11.34
C ALA A 55 -8.48 4.52 -11.03
N ALA A 56 -9.11 5.60 -10.56
CA ALA A 56 -10.54 5.62 -10.31
C ALA A 56 -11.36 5.53 -11.61
N GLU A 57 -10.99 6.27 -12.65
CA GLU A 57 -11.63 6.22 -13.97
C GLU A 57 -11.51 4.84 -14.62
N MET A 58 -10.36 4.17 -14.47
CA MET A 58 -10.18 2.77 -14.88
C MET A 58 -11.21 1.86 -14.19
N HIS A 59 -11.34 1.95 -12.86
CA HIS A 59 -12.31 1.14 -12.11
C HIS A 59 -13.76 1.49 -12.44
N LEU A 60 -14.08 2.76 -12.67
CA LEU A 60 -15.39 3.19 -13.14
C LEU A 60 -15.72 2.57 -14.52
N ALA A 61 -14.76 2.59 -15.45
CA ALA A 61 -14.91 1.96 -16.76
C ALA A 61 -15.11 0.45 -16.63
N LEU A 62 -14.30 -0.25 -15.81
CA LEU A 62 -14.42 -1.68 -15.56
C LEU A 62 -15.73 -2.07 -14.86
N ALA A 63 -16.31 -1.16 -14.06
CA ALA A 63 -17.60 -1.36 -13.39
C ALA A 63 -18.82 -1.00 -14.26
N SER A 64 -18.62 -0.28 -15.37
CA SER A 64 -19.71 0.24 -16.21
C SER A 64 -20.39 -0.82 -17.08
N GLY A 65 -19.72 -1.94 -17.34
CA GLY A 65 -20.20 -2.99 -18.23
C GLY A 65 -21.31 -3.85 -17.60
N THR A 66 -22.54 -3.35 -17.59
CA THR A 66 -23.70 -4.11 -17.07
C THR A 66 -24.16 -5.21 -18.02
N ASP A 67 -23.87 -5.07 -19.32
CA ASP A 67 -24.37 -5.96 -20.38
C ASP A 67 -23.50 -7.21 -20.57
N LYS A 68 -22.32 -7.25 -19.93
CA LYS A 68 -21.40 -8.39 -19.93
C LYS A 68 -21.27 -8.92 -18.50
N ALA A 69 -21.70 -10.15 -18.27
CA ALA A 69 -21.64 -10.78 -16.94
C ALA A 69 -20.25 -10.70 -16.29
N ASP A 70 -19.17 -10.80 -17.07
CA ASP A 70 -17.79 -10.68 -16.60
C ASP A 70 -17.45 -9.30 -16.00
N PHE A 71 -18.17 -8.24 -16.36
CA PHE A 71 -17.93 -6.85 -15.92
C PHE A 71 -19.03 -6.31 -15.00
N THR A 72 -20.18 -6.98 -14.90
CA THR A 72 -21.24 -6.59 -13.98
C THR A 72 -20.72 -6.60 -12.54
N PRO A 73 -20.75 -5.48 -11.80
CA PRO A 73 -20.34 -5.45 -10.40
C PRO A 73 -21.14 -6.45 -9.56
N GLU A 74 -20.53 -7.10 -8.59
CA GLU A 74 -21.17 -8.12 -7.74
C GLU A 74 -21.17 -7.69 -6.27
N ALA A 75 -22.21 -8.06 -5.52
CA ALA A 75 -22.19 -7.87 -4.07
C ALA A 75 -21.20 -8.84 -3.43
N MET A 76 -20.41 -8.38 -2.45
CA MET A 76 -19.57 -9.27 -1.68
C MET A 76 -20.44 -10.20 -0.83
N SER A 77 -20.45 -11.50 -1.14
CA SER A 77 -21.17 -12.49 -0.35
C SER A 77 -20.46 -12.78 0.99
N PRO A 78 -21.17 -13.14 2.06
CA PRO A 78 -20.55 -13.57 3.32
C PRO A 78 -19.58 -14.75 3.15
N PHE A 79 -19.89 -15.67 2.22
CA PHE A 79 -19.02 -16.81 1.93
C PHE A 79 -17.70 -16.34 1.32
N SER A 80 -17.76 -15.49 0.30
CA SER A 80 -16.58 -14.95 -0.39
C SER A 80 -15.73 -14.07 0.53
N GLN A 81 -16.36 -13.27 1.40
CA GLN A 81 -15.66 -12.48 2.40
C GLN A 81 -14.94 -13.37 3.43
N ARG A 82 -15.57 -14.48 3.84
CA ARG A 82 -14.91 -15.49 4.68
C ARG A 82 -13.77 -16.18 3.96
N SER A 83 -13.89 -16.47 2.67
CA SER A 83 -12.80 -16.99 1.85
C SER A 83 -11.62 -16.02 1.75
N LEU A 84 -11.88 -14.71 1.63
CA LEU A 84 -10.85 -13.66 1.66
C LEU A 84 -10.08 -13.65 2.99
N TYR A 85 -10.80 -13.71 4.12
CA TYR A 85 -10.17 -13.83 5.43
C TYR A 85 -9.29 -15.10 5.54
N GLN A 86 -9.77 -16.24 5.03
CA GLN A 86 -8.97 -17.47 5.05
C GLN A 86 -7.74 -17.39 4.15
N SER A 87 -7.81 -16.72 2.97
CA SER A 87 -6.64 -16.52 2.12
C SER A 87 -5.58 -15.65 2.79
N MET A 88 -5.99 -14.54 3.41
CA MET A 88 -5.10 -13.67 4.19
C MET A 88 -4.43 -14.45 5.33
N ARG A 89 -5.21 -15.23 6.10
CA ARG A 89 -4.68 -16.09 7.16
C ARG A 89 -3.65 -17.10 6.66
N ASN A 90 -3.94 -17.80 5.56
CA ASN A 90 -3.05 -18.81 5.01
C ASN A 90 -1.75 -18.18 4.47
N LEU A 91 -1.85 -17.04 3.80
CA LEU A 91 -0.71 -16.26 3.34
C LEU A 91 0.20 -15.88 4.52
N THR A 92 -0.36 -15.35 5.59
CA THR A 92 0.38 -14.95 6.81
C THR A 92 1.06 -16.13 7.46
N ILE A 93 0.36 -17.27 7.63
CA ILE A 93 0.95 -18.49 8.19
C ILE A 93 2.17 -18.90 7.36
N GLY A 94 2.05 -18.97 6.03
CA GLY A 94 3.13 -19.36 5.13
C GLY A 94 4.33 -18.40 5.19
N ALA A 95 4.07 -17.09 5.07
CA ALA A 95 5.11 -16.07 5.11
C ALA A 95 5.86 -16.06 6.46
N PHE A 96 5.15 -16.16 7.58
CA PHE A 96 5.76 -16.16 8.92
C PHE A 96 6.53 -17.45 9.21
N GLN A 97 6.06 -18.61 8.72
CA GLN A 97 6.84 -19.85 8.77
C GLN A 97 8.13 -19.75 7.94
N ALA A 98 8.10 -19.09 6.78
CA ALA A 98 9.29 -18.81 6.00
C ALA A 98 10.23 -17.86 6.75
N LEU A 99 9.72 -16.75 7.29
CA LEU A 99 10.49 -15.77 8.05
C LEU A 99 11.19 -16.40 9.27
N ARG A 100 10.47 -17.19 10.10
CA ARG A 100 11.07 -17.88 11.27
C ARG A 100 12.23 -18.79 10.89
N ARG A 101 12.12 -19.50 9.76
CA ARG A 101 13.18 -20.41 9.28
C ARG A 101 14.40 -19.66 8.76
N ARG A 102 14.20 -18.44 8.24
CA ARG A 102 15.24 -17.69 7.54
C ARG A 102 15.80 -16.49 8.29
N VAL A 103 15.23 -16.11 9.42
CA VAL A 103 15.65 -14.90 10.17
C VAL A 103 17.14 -14.86 10.46
N ARG A 104 17.77 -16.00 10.78
CA ARG A 104 19.22 -16.09 11.05
C ARG A 104 20.11 -15.97 9.80
N MET A 105 19.52 -16.09 8.62
CA MET A 105 20.20 -15.97 7.32
C MET A 105 19.99 -14.59 6.69
N LEU A 106 19.16 -13.73 7.30
CA LEU A 106 19.02 -12.34 6.87
C LEU A 106 20.24 -11.52 7.30
N PRO A 107 20.56 -10.42 6.58
CA PRO A 107 21.55 -9.45 7.03
C PRO A 107 21.31 -9.02 8.48
N GLU A 108 22.38 -8.82 9.26
CA GLU A 108 22.30 -8.56 10.72
C GLU A 108 21.34 -7.41 11.06
N GLY A 109 21.41 -6.30 10.30
CA GLY A 109 20.54 -5.12 10.47
C GLY A 109 19.08 -5.30 10.02
N ILE A 110 18.66 -6.50 9.61
CA ILE A 110 17.25 -6.83 9.29
C ILE A 110 16.70 -7.86 10.30
N GLN A 111 17.57 -8.56 11.04
CA GLN A 111 17.14 -9.65 11.91
C GLN A 111 16.30 -9.15 13.10
N GLU A 112 16.57 -7.94 13.61
CA GLU A 112 15.83 -7.38 14.73
C GLU A 112 14.40 -7.00 14.30
N GLU A 113 14.25 -6.32 13.17
CA GLU A 113 12.97 -5.97 12.52
C GLU A 113 12.16 -7.24 12.26
N ALA A 114 12.81 -8.26 11.71
CA ALA A 114 12.18 -9.55 11.45
C ALA A 114 11.62 -10.18 12.74
N ARG A 115 12.38 -10.12 13.85
CA ARG A 115 11.90 -10.62 15.15
C ARG A 115 10.75 -9.78 15.69
N ARG A 116 10.83 -8.45 15.62
CA ARG A 116 9.73 -7.55 16.03
C ARG A 116 8.43 -7.88 15.27
N ILE A 117 8.50 -8.06 13.96
CA ILE A 117 7.33 -8.44 13.15
C ILE A 117 6.81 -9.84 13.52
N LEU A 118 7.70 -10.81 13.78
CA LEU A 118 7.29 -12.14 14.23
C LEU A 118 6.49 -12.09 15.55
N ASP A 119 6.87 -11.20 16.47
CA ASP A 119 6.19 -11.01 17.75
C ASP A 119 4.81 -10.34 17.61
N ARG A 120 4.59 -9.57 16.54
CA ARG A 120 3.30 -8.95 16.19
C ARG A 120 2.35 -9.87 15.39
N TYR A 121 2.66 -11.16 15.26
CA TYR A 121 1.82 -12.12 14.53
C TYR A 121 0.36 -12.13 15.00
N SER A 122 0.13 -12.13 16.32
CA SER A 122 -1.23 -12.18 16.88
C SER A 122 -2.04 -10.92 16.53
N GLU A 123 -1.39 -9.75 16.56
CA GLU A 123 -2.02 -8.48 16.18
C GLU A 123 -2.44 -8.49 14.71
N ILE A 124 -1.58 -8.96 13.79
CA ILE A 124 -1.94 -9.08 12.36
C ILE A 124 -3.16 -9.98 12.16
N MET A 125 -3.24 -11.08 12.91
CA MET A 125 -4.36 -12.02 12.82
C MET A 125 -5.67 -11.41 13.36
N GLU A 126 -5.58 -10.55 14.37
CA GLU A 126 -6.68 -9.75 14.89
C GLU A 126 -7.12 -8.67 13.87
N ARG A 127 -6.19 -7.96 13.22
CA ARG A 127 -6.55 -7.01 12.15
C ARG A 127 -7.35 -7.69 11.03
N PHE A 128 -6.92 -8.89 10.62
CA PHE A 128 -7.69 -9.67 9.65
C PHE A 128 -9.03 -10.18 10.19
N SER A 129 -9.23 -10.35 11.50
CA SER A 129 -10.54 -10.78 12.01
C SER A 129 -11.62 -9.73 11.79
N PHE A 130 -11.29 -8.43 11.71
CA PHE A 130 -12.26 -7.39 11.35
C PHE A 130 -12.82 -7.58 9.94
N VAL A 131 -12.06 -8.18 9.01
CA VAL A 131 -12.52 -8.51 7.65
C VAL A 131 -13.68 -9.49 7.65
N LYS A 132 -13.80 -10.40 8.64
CA LYS A 132 -14.97 -11.30 8.74
C LYS A 132 -16.11 -10.70 9.57
N GLU A 133 -15.82 -9.71 10.41
CA GLU A 133 -16.78 -9.14 11.37
C GLU A 133 -17.52 -7.93 10.79
N ARG A 134 -16.82 -7.06 10.06
CA ARG A 134 -17.44 -5.94 9.33
C ARG A 134 -17.91 -6.39 7.96
N ARG A 135 -19.21 -6.38 7.69
CA ARG A 135 -19.75 -6.70 6.36
C ARG A 135 -19.24 -5.69 5.31
N MET A 136 -18.69 -6.17 4.20
CA MET A 136 -18.41 -5.32 3.05
C MET A 136 -19.72 -4.95 2.34
N THR A 137 -20.01 -3.66 2.25
CA THR A 137 -21.16 -3.11 1.52
C THR A 137 -20.80 -2.78 0.08
N ALA A 138 -19.53 -2.46 -0.16
CA ALA A 138 -18.99 -2.22 -1.49
C ALA A 138 -19.06 -3.47 -2.40
N ARG A 139 -19.29 -3.22 -3.69
CA ARG A 139 -19.31 -4.25 -4.73
C ARG A 139 -17.91 -4.60 -5.21
N THR A 140 -17.73 -5.84 -5.64
CA THR A 140 -16.53 -6.29 -6.34
C THR A 140 -16.69 -6.10 -7.85
N ILE A 141 -15.58 -5.82 -8.54
CA ILE A 141 -15.54 -5.59 -9.99
C ILE A 141 -14.33 -6.31 -10.59
N ARG A 142 -14.20 -6.28 -11.92
CA ARG A 142 -12.92 -6.59 -12.55
C ARG A 142 -11.93 -5.49 -12.19
N CYS A 143 -10.75 -5.90 -11.77
CA CYS A 143 -9.64 -5.03 -11.41
C CYS A 143 -8.46 -5.32 -12.34
N HIS A 144 -7.42 -4.50 -12.27
CA HIS A 144 -6.15 -4.79 -12.92
C HIS A 144 -5.47 -6.01 -12.29
N GLY A 145 -5.49 -6.12 -10.95
CA GLY A 145 -5.02 -7.30 -10.23
C GLY A 145 -3.51 -7.45 -10.10
N ASP A 146 -2.74 -6.47 -10.59
CA ASP A 146 -1.29 -6.30 -10.35
C ASP A 146 -0.90 -4.81 -10.53
N PHE A 147 -1.68 -3.90 -9.95
CA PHE A 147 -1.53 -2.47 -10.22
C PHE A 147 -0.40 -1.85 -9.38
N HIS A 148 0.70 -1.48 -10.03
CA HIS A 148 1.86 -0.81 -9.40
C HIS A 148 2.55 0.16 -10.37
N LEU A 149 3.55 0.91 -9.91
CA LEU A 149 4.24 1.94 -10.72
C LEU A 149 4.92 1.40 -12.00
N GLY A 150 5.18 0.09 -12.06
CA GLY A 150 5.73 -0.55 -13.26
C GLY A 150 4.68 -0.78 -14.35
N GLN A 151 3.39 -0.73 -13.99
CA GLN A 151 2.26 -0.94 -14.90
C GLN A 151 1.59 0.37 -15.33
N VAL A 152 2.30 1.49 -15.15
CA VAL A 152 1.84 2.81 -15.59
C VAL A 152 2.95 3.55 -16.34
N LEU A 153 2.59 4.12 -17.49
CA LEU A 153 3.50 4.90 -18.33
C LEU A 153 3.11 6.37 -18.29
N HIS A 154 4.05 7.24 -17.89
CA HIS A 154 3.83 8.68 -17.90
C HIS A 154 4.20 9.27 -19.27
N THR A 155 3.22 9.90 -19.91
CA THR A 155 3.36 10.54 -21.24
C THR A 155 3.85 11.99 -21.18
N GLY A 156 4.14 12.50 -19.97
CA GLY A 156 4.44 13.91 -19.72
C GLY A 156 3.22 14.73 -19.33
N LYS A 157 2.02 14.31 -19.74
CA LYS A 157 0.74 14.99 -19.41
C LYS A 157 -0.31 14.05 -18.80
N ASP A 158 -0.13 12.75 -18.96
CA ASP A 158 -1.09 11.74 -18.53
C ASP A 158 -0.43 10.39 -18.24
N PHE A 159 -1.18 9.49 -17.60
CA PHE A 159 -0.80 8.09 -17.36
C PHE A 159 -1.57 7.13 -18.25
N ILE A 160 -0.85 6.17 -18.83
CA ILE A 160 -1.44 5.02 -19.52
C ILE A 160 -1.24 3.79 -18.62
N VAL A 161 -2.33 3.08 -18.32
CA VAL A 161 -2.29 1.81 -17.59
C VAL A 161 -2.11 0.68 -18.59
N ILE A 162 -1.17 -0.22 -18.31
CA ILE A 162 -0.81 -1.36 -19.17
C ILE A 162 -0.98 -2.69 -18.43
N ASP A 163 -0.79 -3.82 -19.11
CA ASP A 163 -0.63 -5.15 -18.51
C ASP A 163 -1.78 -5.64 -17.59
N PHE A 164 -2.98 -5.79 -18.16
CA PHE A 164 -4.16 -6.33 -17.47
C PHE A 164 -4.15 -7.87 -17.34
N GLU A 165 -2.97 -8.52 -17.39
CA GLU A 165 -2.87 -9.96 -17.18
C GLU A 165 -3.13 -10.36 -15.74
N GLY A 166 -2.90 -9.45 -14.79
CA GLY A 166 -2.97 -9.71 -13.34
C GLY A 166 -1.78 -10.51 -12.82
N GLU A 167 -1.72 -10.70 -11.50
CA GLU A 167 -0.55 -11.29 -10.83
C GLU A 167 -0.11 -12.66 -11.44
N PRO A 168 1.12 -12.77 -11.98
CA PRO A 168 1.57 -13.95 -12.72
C PRO A 168 1.56 -15.25 -11.93
N SER A 169 1.75 -15.17 -10.61
CA SER A 169 1.75 -16.34 -9.71
C SER A 169 0.37 -16.96 -9.48
N ARG A 170 -0.71 -16.27 -9.89
CA ARG A 170 -2.10 -16.71 -9.70
C ARG A 170 -2.64 -17.48 -10.90
N THR A 171 -3.56 -18.40 -10.62
CA THR A 171 -4.26 -19.16 -11.67
C THR A 171 -5.13 -18.24 -12.53
N LEU A 172 -5.44 -18.65 -13.77
CA LEU A 172 -6.28 -17.85 -14.67
C LEU A 172 -7.66 -17.53 -14.07
N GLY A 173 -8.25 -18.47 -13.32
CA GLY A 173 -9.51 -18.25 -12.61
C GLY A 173 -9.41 -17.15 -11.56
N GLU A 174 -8.34 -17.15 -10.76
CA GLU A 174 -8.08 -16.12 -9.74
C GLU A 174 -7.78 -14.75 -10.34
N ARG A 175 -7.10 -14.70 -11.48
CA ARG A 175 -6.81 -13.46 -12.23
C ARG A 175 -8.06 -12.85 -12.85
N ARG A 176 -9.04 -13.67 -13.25
CA ARG A 176 -10.34 -13.20 -13.78
C ARG A 176 -11.38 -12.89 -12.70
N ALA A 177 -11.16 -13.34 -11.46
CA ALA A 177 -12.11 -13.14 -10.37
C ALA A 177 -12.32 -11.64 -10.07
N LYS A 178 -13.56 -11.27 -9.76
CA LYS A 178 -13.90 -9.92 -9.33
C LYS A 178 -13.45 -9.69 -7.88
N ARG A 179 -12.91 -8.51 -7.61
CA ARG A 179 -12.30 -8.14 -6.32
C ARG A 179 -12.71 -6.75 -5.91
N SER A 180 -12.38 -6.37 -4.67
CA SER A 180 -12.45 -4.98 -4.26
C SER A 180 -11.36 -4.18 -4.99
N PRO A 181 -11.68 -3.04 -5.62
CA PRO A 181 -10.69 -2.12 -6.18
C PRO A 181 -9.66 -1.60 -5.18
N LEU A 182 -9.97 -1.69 -3.88
CA LEU A 182 -9.01 -1.37 -2.82
C LEU A 182 -7.76 -2.26 -2.86
N THR A 183 -7.82 -3.44 -3.50
CA THR A 183 -6.64 -4.29 -3.75
C THR A 183 -5.62 -3.64 -4.69
N ASP A 184 -6.08 -3.00 -5.77
CA ASP A 184 -5.22 -2.25 -6.71
C ASP A 184 -4.71 -0.96 -6.05
N VAL A 185 -5.57 -0.27 -5.29
CA VAL A 185 -5.18 0.92 -4.50
C VAL A 185 -4.08 0.58 -3.49
N ALA A 186 -4.25 -0.49 -2.71
CA ALA A 186 -3.26 -0.96 -1.75
C ALA A 186 -1.94 -1.33 -2.45
N SER A 187 -2.01 -2.00 -3.60
CA SER A 187 -0.83 -2.36 -4.39
C SER A 187 -0.06 -1.13 -4.89
N MET A 188 -0.75 -0.09 -5.34
CA MET A 188 -0.11 1.17 -5.74
C MET A 188 0.52 1.91 -4.54
N ILE A 189 -0.15 1.94 -3.39
CA ILE A 189 0.39 2.53 -2.15
C ILE A 189 1.69 1.82 -1.73
N ARG A 190 1.69 0.48 -1.75
CA ARG A 190 2.90 -0.32 -1.51
C ARG A 190 3.98 -0.03 -2.55
N SER A 191 3.60 0.19 -3.82
CA SER A 191 4.54 0.56 -4.88
C SER A 191 5.23 1.91 -4.61
N PHE A 192 4.53 2.92 -4.07
CA PHE A 192 5.16 4.17 -3.63
C PHE A 192 6.19 3.92 -2.51
N SER A 193 5.84 3.07 -1.53
CA SER A 193 6.75 2.67 -0.45
C SER A 193 8.03 2.01 -1.01
N TYR A 194 7.89 1.09 -1.96
CA TYR A 194 9.04 0.48 -2.65
C TYR A 194 9.87 1.49 -3.44
N ALA A 195 9.23 2.43 -4.15
CA ALA A 195 9.95 3.45 -4.90
C ALA A 195 10.80 4.33 -3.97
N ALA A 196 10.25 4.72 -2.82
CA ALA A 196 10.95 5.52 -1.81
C ALA A 196 12.19 4.80 -1.25
N HIS A 197 12.02 3.53 -0.87
CA HIS A 197 13.12 2.71 -0.34
C HIS A 197 14.16 2.38 -1.42
N ASN A 198 13.72 2.05 -2.64
CA ASN A 198 14.64 1.79 -3.75
C ASN A 198 15.48 3.04 -4.08
N ALA A 199 14.87 4.24 -4.01
CA ALA A 199 15.63 5.47 -4.19
C ALA A 199 16.70 5.66 -3.11
N LEU A 200 16.43 5.29 -1.85
CA LEU A 200 17.43 5.33 -0.78
C LEU A 200 18.56 4.31 -1.00
N LEU A 201 18.22 3.08 -1.40
CA LEU A 201 19.18 1.99 -1.60
C LEU A 201 20.07 2.15 -2.84
N GLN A 202 19.55 2.74 -3.92
CA GLN A 202 20.22 2.81 -5.22
C GLN A 202 20.89 4.15 -5.51
N HIS A 203 20.76 5.15 -4.63
CA HIS A 203 21.37 6.45 -4.87
C HIS A 203 22.88 6.41 -4.59
N ALA A 204 23.68 6.34 -5.65
CA ALA A 204 25.14 6.26 -5.57
C ALA A 204 25.81 7.45 -4.82
N THR A 205 25.10 8.56 -4.66
CA THR A 205 25.62 9.77 -3.99
C THR A 205 25.24 9.89 -2.51
N ILE A 206 24.36 9.03 -2.00
CA ILE A 206 24.00 9.04 -0.57
C ILE A 206 25.13 8.39 0.21
N ARG A 207 25.66 9.13 1.19
CA ARG A 207 26.69 8.62 2.09
C ARG A 207 26.05 7.77 3.17
N SER A 208 26.78 6.77 3.67
CA SER A 208 26.27 5.86 4.70
C SER A 208 25.83 6.59 5.97
N GLU A 209 26.50 7.70 6.32
CA GLU A 209 26.13 8.55 7.47
C GLU A 209 24.79 9.28 7.31
N ASP A 210 24.35 9.55 6.08
CA ASP A 210 23.11 10.29 5.78
C ASP A 210 21.88 9.37 5.78
N VAL A 211 22.08 8.05 5.66
CA VAL A 211 20.98 7.07 5.59
C VAL A 211 20.05 7.15 6.80
N ALA A 212 20.62 7.29 8.00
CA ALA A 212 19.84 7.39 9.24
C ALA A 212 18.95 8.64 9.28
N ILE A 213 19.36 9.72 8.60
CA ILE A 213 18.54 10.94 8.46
C ILE A 213 17.48 10.70 7.39
N LEU A 214 17.85 10.17 6.23
CA LEU A 214 16.96 10.07 5.07
C LEU A 214 15.87 9.00 5.21
N GLU A 215 16.15 7.93 5.95
CA GLU A 215 15.26 6.77 6.05
C GLU A 215 13.86 7.12 6.56
N PRO A 216 13.67 7.82 7.69
CA PRO A 216 12.34 8.29 8.11
C PRO A 216 11.66 9.21 7.09
N TRP A 217 12.42 10.00 6.34
CA TRP A 217 11.86 10.88 5.31
C TRP A 217 11.36 10.11 4.08
N THR A 218 11.89 8.91 3.81
CA THR A 218 11.26 8.03 2.79
C THR A 218 9.82 7.68 3.18
N GLU A 219 9.56 7.52 4.48
CA GLU A 219 8.22 7.26 5.00
C GLU A 219 7.30 8.46 4.85
N VAL A 220 7.80 9.64 5.23
CA VAL A 220 7.08 10.91 5.01
C VAL A 220 6.69 11.06 3.55
N TRP A 221 7.63 10.84 2.62
CA TRP A 221 7.34 10.94 1.20
C TRP A 221 6.22 10.00 0.76
N TYR A 222 6.36 8.69 1.02
CA TYR A 222 5.38 7.74 0.48
C TYR A 222 4.02 7.92 1.12
N LYS A 223 3.93 8.24 2.42
CA LYS A 223 2.64 8.41 3.11
C LYS A 223 1.88 9.62 2.59
N PHE A 224 2.53 10.78 2.41
CA PHE A 224 1.85 11.96 1.85
C PHE A 224 1.55 11.83 0.35
N VAL A 225 2.43 11.22 -0.46
CA VAL A 225 2.15 10.94 -1.87
C VAL A 225 0.98 9.96 -2.01
N SER A 226 0.93 8.93 -1.16
CA SER A 226 -0.19 7.98 -1.09
C SER A 226 -1.49 8.66 -0.67
N ALA A 227 -1.43 9.62 0.27
CA ALA A 227 -2.60 10.39 0.68
C ALA A 227 -3.14 11.25 -0.46
N VAL A 228 -2.28 11.93 -1.23
CA VAL A 228 -2.71 12.69 -2.42
C VAL A 228 -3.34 11.78 -3.48
N PHE A 229 -2.71 10.63 -3.75
CA PHE A 229 -3.24 9.61 -4.66
C PHE A 229 -4.62 9.10 -4.20
N LEU A 230 -4.73 8.68 -2.94
CA LEU A 230 -5.95 8.13 -2.37
C LEU A 230 -7.08 9.16 -2.31
N ARG A 231 -6.76 10.43 -2.00
CA ARG A 231 -7.72 11.54 -2.05
C ARG A 231 -8.33 11.66 -3.43
N SER A 232 -7.49 11.82 -4.44
CA SER A 232 -7.96 12.00 -5.82
C SER A 232 -8.72 10.78 -6.33
N TYR A 233 -8.30 9.57 -5.94
CA TYR A 233 -9.00 8.34 -6.26
C TYR A 233 -10.43 8.34 -5.69
N LEU A 234 -10.59 8.64 -4.40
CA LEU A 234 -11.90 8.62 -3.74
C LEU A 234 -12.80 9.77 -4.21
N GLU A 235 -12.24 10.97 -4.43
CA GLU A 235 -12.97 12.10 -5.01
C GLU A 235 -13.51 11.77 -6.41
N THR A 236 -12.70 11.13 -7.25
CA THR A 236 -13.07 10.75 -8.62
C THR A 236 -14.07 9.59 -8.63
N ALA A 237 -13.87 8.58 -7.79
CA ALA A 237 -14.80 7.45 -7.66
C ALA A 237 -16.14 7.90 -7.06
N GLY A 238 -16.14 8.89 -6.17
CA GLY A 238 -17.33 9.48 -5.55
C GLY A 238 -18.24 8.40 -4.93
N LYS A 239 -19.47 8.33 -5.44
CA LYS A 239 -20.50 7.37 -4.97
C LYS A 239 -20.50 6.04 -5.73
N ALA A 240 -19.39 5.68 -6.38
CA ALA A 240 -19.28 4.41 -7.08
C ALA A 240 -19.58 3.23 -6.14
N SER A 241 -20.35 2.26 -6.61
CA SER A 241 -20.81 1.13 -5.79
C SER A 241 -19.69 0.24 -5.26
N PHE A 242 -18.48 0.35 -5.81
CA PHE A 242 -17.32 -0.47 -5.44
C PHE A 242 -16.41 0.21 -4.39
N VAL A 243 -16.77 1.40 -3.91
CA VAL A 243 -16.05 2.11 -2.84
C VAL A 243 -16.92 2.15 -1.58
N PRO A 244 -16.42 1.65 -0.43
CA PRO A 244 -17.12 1.83 0.85
C PRO A 244 -17.35 3.31 1.14
N GLN A 245 -18.59 3.67 1.43
CA GLN A 245 -18.96 5.06 1.74
C GLN A 245 -18.78 5.38 3.23
N ASP A 246 -18.83 4.36 4.07
CA ASP A 246 -18.53 4.45 5.48
C ASP A 246 -17.01 4.49 5.70
N LYS A 247 -16.53 5.45 6.50
CA LYS A 247 -15.09 5.68 6.71
C LYS A 247 -14.44 4.55 7.48
N GLU A 248 -15.16 3.96 8.44
CA GLU A 248 -14.68 2.82 9.24
C GLU A 248 -14.52 1.57 8.36
N GLU A 249 -15.53 1.26 7.53
CA GLU A 249 -15.49 0.18 6.55
C GLU A 249 -14.32 0.36 5.57
N LEU A 250 -14.16 1.56 5.00
CA LEU A 250 -13.02 1.88 4.13
C LEU A 250 -11.69 1.62 4.83
N GLY A 251 -11.58 2.03 6.10
CA GLY A 251 -10.39 1.85 6.93
C GLY A 251 -10.01 0.38 7.10
N ILE A 252 -10.96 -0.42 7.61
CA ILE A 252 -10.76 -1.85 7.88
C ILE A 252 -10.30 -2.59 6.62
N PHE A 253 -10.97 -2.37 5.49
CA PHE A 253 -10.64 -3.10 4.27
C PHE A 253 -9.36 -2.59 3.61
N LEU A 254 -9.09 -1.29 3.60
CA LEU A 254 -7.83 -0.78 3.06
C LEU A 254 -6.63 -1.27 3.88
N GLU A 255 -6.71 -1.23 5.22
CA GLU A 255 -5.70 -1.78 6.12
C GLU A 255 -5.42 -3.26 5.80
N ALA A 256 -6.49 -4.07 5.71
CA ALA A 256 -6.36 -5.49 5.42
C ALA A 256 -5.70 -5.75 4.06
N PHE A 257 -6.05 -5.01 3.01
CA PHE A 257 -5.42 -5.18 1.70
C PHE A 257 -3.96 -4.69 1.67
N LEU A 258 -3.63 -3.62 2.41
CA LEU A 258 -2.25 -3.17 2.58
C LEU A 258 -1.41 -4.23 3.31
N LEU A 259 -1.92 -4.80 4.42
CA LEU A 259 -1.26 -5.88 5.16
C LEU A 259 -1.10 -7.13 4.32
N GLU A 260 -2.16 -7.57 3.61
CA GLU A 260 -2.10 -8.72 2.72
C GLU A 260 -0.99 -8.55 1.67
N LYS A 261 -0.92 -7.37 1.02
CA LYS A 261 0.11 -7.10 0.02
C LYS A 261 1.51 -7.06 0.63
N ALA A 262 1.70 -6.42 1.79
CA ALA A 262 2.99 -6.38 2.48
C ALA A 262 3.48 -7.77 2.93
N ILE A 263 2.57 -8.65 3.36
CA ILE A 263 2.89 -10.04 3.73
C ILE A 263 3.20 -10.91 2.51
N TYR A 264 2.49 -10.70 1.40
CA TYR A 264 2.83 -11.32 0.12
C TYR A 264 4.24 -10.94 -0.32
N GLU A 265 4.56 -9.65 -0.29
CA GLU A 265 5.88 -9.10 -0.57
C GLU A 265 6.95 -9.68 0.36
N LEU A 266 6.68 -9.80 1.66
CA LEU A 266 7.58 -10.45 2.61
C LEU A 266 7.94 -11.87 2.15
N GLY A 267 6.93 -12.68 1.81
CA GLY A 267 7.15 -14.02 1.27
C GLY A 267 7.97 -14.01 -0.02
N TYR A 268 7.72 -13.05 -0.92
CA TYR A 268 8.44 -12.93 -2.18
C TYR A 268 9.91 -12.52 -1.98
N GLU A 269 10.18 -11.46 -1.21
CA GLU A 269 11.54 -10.95 -1.00
C GLU A 269 12.42 -11.96 -0.25
N LEU A 270 11.84 -12.68 0.73
CA LEU A 270 12.55 -13.77 1.41
C LEU A 270 13.07 -14.85 0.46
N ASN A 271 12.42 -15.08 -0.68
CA ASN A 271 12.78 -16.10 -1.66
C ASN A 271 13.68 -15.59 -2.79
N ASN A 272 13.59 -14.30 -3.13
CA ASN A 272 14.21 -13.77 -4.34
C ASN A 272 15.28 -12.70 -4.07
N ARG A 273 15.10 -11.86 -3.04
CA ARG A 273 15.98 -10.73 -2.72
C ARG A 273 16.05 -10.50 -1.20
N PRO A 274 16.80 -11.32 -0.43
CA PRO A 274 16.83 -11.23 1.02
C PRO A 274 17.16 -9.84 1.58
N ASP A 275 18.01 -9.07 0.91
CA ASP A 275 18.38 -7.70 1.31
C ASP A 275 17.19 -6.72 1.24
N TRP A 276 16.19 -7.02 0.41
CA TRP A 276 14.99 -6.19 0.25
C TRP A 276 13.90 -6.52 1.26
N THR A 277 14.08 -7.56 2.09
CA THR A 277 13.13 -7.99 3.13
C THR A 277 12.80 -6.87 4.13
N ILE A 278 13.70 -5.91 4.31
CA ILE A 278 13.48 -4.74 5.16
C ILE A 278 12.24 -3.92 4.73
N ILE A 279 11.97 -3.83 3.43
CA ILE A 279 10.88 -3.02 2.86
C ILE A 279 9.48 -3.57 3.26
N PRO A 280 9.17 -4.86 3.07
CA PRO A 280 7.90 -5.41 3.55
C PRO A 280 7.83 -5.51 5.08
N LEU A 281 8.93 -5.75 5.80
CA LEU A 281 8.93 -5.76 7.28
C LEU A 281 8.48 -4.41 7.84
N ARG A 282 9.13 -3.32 7.42
CA ARG A 282 8.74 -1.97 7.81
C ARG A 282 7.39 -1.55 7.27
N GLY A 283 7.00 -2.07 6.09
CA GLY A 283 5.65 -1.90 5.57
C GLY A 283 4.60 -2.44 6.54
N ILE A 284 4.78 -3.67 7.03
CA ILE A 284 3.89 -4.28 8.01
C ILE A 284 3.88 -3.48 9.32
N GLU A 285 5.05 -3.09 9.85
CA GLU A 285 5.17 -2.28 11.07
C GLU A 285 4.39 -0.97 10.94
N ASN A 286 4.64 -0.21 9.88
CA ASN A 286 3.97 1.04 9.58
C ASN A 286 2.45 0.89 9.48
N ILE A 287 1.96 -0.13 8.78
CA ILE A 287 0.51 -0.30 8.62
C ILE A 287 -0.16 -0.60 9.97
N LEU A 288 0.46 -1.43 10.81
CA LEU A 288 -0.09 -1.74 12.12
C LEU A 288 -0.11 -0.51 13.03
N ASP A 289 0.92 0.34 12.96
CA ASP A 289 1.05 1.56 13.76
C ASP A 289 0.15 2.69 13.26
N ASP A 290 -0.03 2.81 11.94
CA ASP A 290 -0.85 3.86 11.33
C ASP A 290 -2.33 3.62 11.58
N PHE A 291 -2.80 2.37 11.50
CA PHE A 291 -4.23 2.03 11.54
C PHE A 291 -4.73 1.56 12.92
N TYR A 292 -3.85 1.42 13.92
CA TYR A 292 -4.31 1.27 15.29
C TYR A 292 -4.92 2.60 15.76
N HIS A 293 -6.21 2.64 16.09
CA HIS A 293 -6.88 3.48 17.10
C HIS A 293 -8.41 3.32 16.93
N SER A 294 -8.98 2.27 17.53
CA SER A 294 -10.40 2.25 17.90
C SER A 294 -10.65 1.17 18.96
N SER A 295 -10.15 1.38 20.17
CA SER A 295 -10.69 0.71 21.36
C SER A 295 -10.75 1.59 22.61
N ASP A 296 -10.30 2.85 22.55
CA ASP A 296 -10.45 3.81 23.66
C ASP A 296 -10.95 5.16 23.10
N GLU A 297 -12.26 5.25 22.87
CA GLU A 297 -13.10 6.45 23.06
C GLU A 297 -14.53 6.02 23.43
#